data_AF-A0A1H5FX39-F1
#
_entry.id   AF-A0A1H5FX39-F1
#
_cell.length_a   1.000
_cell.length_b   1.000
_cell.length_c   1.000
_cell.angle_alpha   90.00
_cell.angle_beta   90.00
_cell.angle_gamma   90.00
#
_symmetry.space_group_name_H-M   'P 1'
#
loop_
_entity.id
_entity.type
_entity.pdbx_description
1 polymer ?
#
loop_
_entity_poly.entity_id
_entity_poly.type
_entity_poly.pdbx_seq_one_letter_code
_entity_poly.pdbx_strand_id
1 'polypeptide(L)'
;MQRTTDGWGSGLLGVIIFSGSLPATRIAVGGFTPLFLTSARAVIAALLGAALLGVLRQKRPASSDLGSLAIVALGVVIGFPLLTALALQHITSAHSIVLIGLLPLATAIFGVLRGGERPRPAFWLFSTIGSLSVAGFALSQSGSASLTGDLLMVAAILLCGLGYAEGATLSRRLGGWQVISWALVLALPVMAIVALATLPGAWSGIGLPVWAGLAYVSVFSMLVGFVFWYRGLALSPVSDNCSCSSHSSGWRSPACCWASPSPGR
;
A
#
# COMPACT_ATOMS: atom_id res chain seq x y z
N MET A 1 -27.23 -0.73 -4.44
CA MET A 1 -27.11 -0.56 -2.98
C MET A 1 -26.19 -1.61 -2.33
N GLN A 2 -26.29 -2.91 -2.64
CA GLN A 2 -25.39 -3.93 -2.05
C GLN A 2 -23.89 -3.74 -2.41
N ARG A 3 -23.56 -3.43 -3.68
CA ARG A 3 -22.16 -3.23 -4.12
C ARG A 3 -21.44 -2.07 -3.43
N THR A 4 -22.17 -1.00 -3.09
CA THR A 4 -21.60 0.17 -2.43
C THR A 4 -21.26 -0.13 -0.97
N THR A 5 -22.08 -0.91 -0.26
CA THR A 5 -21.79 -1.32 1.12
C THR A 5 -20.58 -2.26 1.19
N ASP A 6 -20.40 -3.15 0.21
CA ASP A 6 -19.26 -4.06 0.12
C ASP A 6 -17.93 -3.32 -0.14
N GLY A 7 -17.95 -2.24 -0.94
CA GLY A 7 -16.81 -1.38 -1.18
C GLY A 7 -16.37 -0.60 0.07
N TRP A 8 -17.33 -0.09 0.85
CA TRP A 8 -17.06 0.61 2.10
C TRP A 8 -16.55 -0.35 3.19
N GLY A 9 -17.12 -1.55 3.29
CA GLY A 9 -16.68 -2.56 4.25
C GLY A 9 -15.25 -3.05 4.00
N SER A 10 -14.90 -3.29 2.73
CA SER A 10 -13.53 -3.70 2.36
C SER A 10 -12.50 -2.58 2.55
N GLY A 11 -12.86 -1.32 2.24
CA GLY A 11 -12.03 -0.15 2.52
C GLY A 11 -11.78 0.06 4.01
N LEU A 12 -12.83 -0.02 4.84
CA LEU A 12 -12.72 0.10 6.30
C LEU A 12 -11.86 -1.01 6.90
N LEU A 13 -12.03 -2.25 6.45
CA LEU A 13 -11.19 -3.36 6.90
C LEU A 13 -9.71 -3.14 6.54
N GLY A 14 -9.45 -2.61 5.35
CA GLY A 14 -8.12 -2.17 4.95
C GLY A 14 -7.55 -1.12 5.91
N VAL A 15 -8.32 -0.08 6.24
CA VAL A 15 -7.90 0.96 7.21
C VAL A 15 -7.59 0.35 8.58
N ILE A 16 -8.44 -0.54 9.09
CA ILE A 16 -8.21 -1.21 10.38
C ILE A 16 -6.90 -1.99 10.38
N ILE A 17 -6.62 -2.75 9.31
CA ILE A 17 -5.37 -3.48 9.13
C ILE A 17 -4.17 -2.52 9.05
N PHE A 18 -4.29 -1.41 8.31
CA PHE A 18 -3.19 -0.48 8.17
C PHE A 18 -2.90 0.33 9.44
N SER A 19 -3.90 0.63 10.26
CA SER A 19 -3.74 1.36 11.53
C SER A 19 -2.76 0.69 12.50
N GLY A 20 -2.70 -0.65 12.53
CA GLY A 20 -1.75 -1.40 13.36
C GLY A 20 -0.32 -1.42 12.82
N SER A 21 -0.10 -1.01 11.56
CA SER A 21 1.18 -1.19 10.86
C SER A 21 2.31 -0.34 11.44
N LEU A 22 2.02 0.93 11.76
CA LEU A 22 3.02 1.84 12.34
C LEU A 22 3.41 1.48 13.78
N PRO A 23 2.48 1.15 14.69
CA PRO A 23 2.82 0.61 16.00
C PRO A 23 3.62 -0.71 15.91
N ALA A 24 3.19 -1.65 15.07
CA ALA A 24 3.89 -2.91 14.89
C ALA A 24 5.32 -2.71 14.34
N THR A 25 5.49 -1.78 13.38
CA THR A 25 6.82 -1.41 12.86
C THR A 25 7.68 -0.81 13.96
N ARG A 26 7.12 0.09 14.80
CA ARG A 26 7.86 0.71 15.92
C ARG A 26 8.34 -0.32 16.95
N ILE A 27 7.51 -1.32 17.25
CA ILE A 27 7.91 -2.44 18.13
C ILE A 27 9.01 -3.26 17.46
N ALA A 28 8.86 -3.58 16.17
CA ALA A 28 9.80 -4.43 15.45
C ALA A 28 11.19 -3.79 15.27
N VAL A 29 11.27 -2.48 15.00
CA VAL A 29 12.56 -1.76 14.92
C VAL A 29 13.26 -1.61 16.27
N GLY A 30 12.58 -1.97 17.38
CA GLY A 30 13.20 -2.08 18.70
C GLY A 30 14.11 -3.30 18.86
N GLY A 31 13.95 -4.33 18.02
CA GLY A 31 14.79 -5.54 18.04
C GLY A 31 15.46 -5.89 16.72
N PHE A 32 15.02 -5.31 15.60
CA PHE A 32 15.64 -5.49 14.28
C PHE A 32 16.12 -4.16 13.72
N THR A 33 17.19 -4.19 12.91
CA THR A 33 17.58 -3.02 12.13
C THR A 33 16.49 -2.67 11.09
N PRO A 34 16.28 -1.39 10.74
CA PRO A 34 15.28 -1.01 9.74
C PRO A 34 15.45 -1.71 8.38
N LEU A 35 16.71 -1.93 7.96
CA LEU A 35 17.04 -2.65 6.73
C LEU A 35 16.66 -4.12 6.81
N PHE A 36 17.02 -4.80 7.90
CA PHE A 36 16.65 -6.20 8.10
C PHE A 36 15.13 -6.38 8.20
N LEU A 37 14.46 -5.55 9.01
CA LEU A 37 13.01 -5.60 9.16
C LEU A 37 12.30 -5.41 7.81
N THR A 38 12.73 -4.42 7.02
CA THR A 38 12.12 -4.12 5.72
C THR A 38 12.33 -5.23 4.71
N SER A 39 13.54 -5.78 4.66
CA SER A 39 13.87 -6.89 3.77
C SER A 39 13.21 -8.20 4.17
N ALA A 40 13.27 -8.57 5.46
CA ALA A 40 12.60 -9.75 5.99
C ALA A 40 11.09 -9.73 5.71
N ARG A 41 10.41 -8.61 5.97
CA ARG A 41 8.97 -8.53 5.71
C ARG A 41 8.61 -8.62 4.23
N ALA A 42 9.42 -8.02 3.37
CA ALA A 42 9.22 -8.08 1.92
C ALA A 42 9.43 -9.51 1.41
N VAL A 43 10.46 -10.22 1.89
CA VAL A 43 10.72 -11.63 1.53
C VAL A 43 9.57 -12.52 1.97
N ILE A 44 9.12 -12.42 3.22
CA ILE A 44 8.00 -13.23 3.74
C ILE A 44 6.74 -12.98 2.90
N ALA A 45 6.38 -11.72 2.67
CA ALA A 45 5.22 -11.35 1.86
C ALA A 45 5.35 -11.82 0.41
N ALA A 46 6.54 -11.72 -0.20
CA ALA A 46 6.80 -12.16 -1.56
C ALA A 46 6.71 -13.67 -1.72
N LEU A 47 7.16 -14.45 -0.74
CA LEU A 47 7.00 -15.91 -0.75
C LEU A 47 5.51 -16.29 -0.68
N LEU A 48 4.74 -15.62 0.17
CA LEU A 48 3.28 -15.83 0.26
C LEU A 48 2.57 -15.39 -1.03
N GLY A 49 2.94 -14.25 -1.59
CA GLY A 49 2.41 -13.74 -2.86
C GLY A 49 2.74 -14.65 -4.04
N ALA A 50 3.99 -15.14 -4.11
CA ALA A 50 4.42 -16.11 -5.11
C ALA A 50 3.65 -17.44 -5.00
N ALA A 51 3.47 -17.94 -3.78
CA ALA A 51 2.69 -19.14 -3.51
C ALA A 51 1.23 -18.95 -3.97
N LEU A 52 0.60 -17.82 -3.65
CA LEU A 52 -0.76 -17.51 -4.06
C LEU A 52 -0.89 -17.41 -5.59
N LEU A 53 0.04 -16.72 -6.25
CA LEU A 53 0.09 -16.62 -7.72
C LEU A 53 0.26 -18.01 -8.37
N GLY A 54 1.10 -18.87 -7.79
CA GLY A 54 1.35 -20.24 -8.25
C GLY A 54 0.14 -21.15 -8.08
N VAL A 55 -0.46 -21.17 -6.89
CA VAL A 55 -1.65 -21.99 -6.56
C VAL A 55 -2.83 -21.58 -7.45
N LEU A 56 -3.04 -20.28 -7.64
CA LEU A 56 -4.11 -19.75 -8.50
C LEU A 56 -3.74 -19.68 -9.98
N ARG A 57 -2.55 -20.20 -10.37
CA ARG A 57 -2.04 -20.28 -11.75
C ARG A 57 -2.20 -18.97 -12.52
N GLN A 58 -1.86 -17.86 -11.88
CA GLN A 58 -2.04 -16.54 -12.49
C GLN A 58 -1.11 -16.33 -13.68
N LYS A 59 -1.64 -15.66 -14.71
CA LYS A 59 -0.84 -15.28 -15.88
C LYS A 59 0.22 -14.26 -15.47
N ARG A 60 1.41 -14.40 -16.05
CA ARG A 60 2.50 -13.44 -15.86
C ARG A 60 2.10 -12.08 -16.43
N PRO A 61 2.51 -10.97 -15.81
CA PRO A 61 2.26 -9.63 -16.33
C PRO A 61 2.96 -9.45 -17.67
N ALA A 62 2.43 -8.58 -18.53
CA ALA A 62 3.08 -8.27 -19.80
C ALA A 62 4.38 -7.51 -19.54
N SER A 63 5.35 -7.61 -20.45
CA SER A 63 6.62 -6.87 -20.32
C SER A 63 6.42 -5.35 -20.23
N SER A 64 5.33 -4.83 -20.82
CA SER A 64 4.91 -3.43 -20.70
C SER A 64 4.56 -3.02 -19.28
N ASP A 65 4.12 -3.96 -18.43
CA ASP A 65 3.65 -3.70 -17.08
C ASP A 65 4.81 -3.70 -16.05
N LEU A 66 5.99 -4.22 -16.44
CA LEU A 66 7.15 -4.33 -15.55
C LEU A 66 7.67 -2.97 -15.08
N GLY A 67 7.60 -1.94 -15.92
CA GLY A 67 7.99 -0.58 -15.54
C GLY A 67 7.10 -0.02 -14.42
N SER A 68 5.77 -0.14 -14.56
CA SER A 68 4.83 0.27 -13.52
C SER A 68 4.96 -0.60 -12.27
N LEU A 69 5.14 -1.91 -12.41
CA LEU A 69 5.40 -2.81 -11.27
C LEU A 69 6.67 -2.45 -10.52
N ALA A 70 7.73 -2.04 -11.22
CA ALA A 70 8.97 -1.57 -10.59
C ALA A 70 8.73 -0.31 -9.75
N ILE A 71 7.90 0.62 -10.23
CA ILE A 71 7.55 1.83 -9.47
C ILE A 71 6.72 1.48 -8.22
N VAL A 72 5.75 0.57 -8.36
CA VAL A 72 4.98 0.06 -7.22
C VAL A 72 5.91 -0.63 -6.20
N ALA A 73 6.84 -1.47 -6.66
CA ALA A 73 7.81 -2.14 -5.80
C ALA A 73 8.71 -1.13 -5.07
N LEU A 74 9.29 -0.17 -5.80
CA LEU A 74 10.15 0.86 -5.23
C LEU A 74 9.40 1.75 -4.23
N GLY A 75 8.16 2.14 -4.53
CA GLY A 75 7.37 3.01 -3.67
C GLY A 75 6.79 2.31 -2.45
N VAL A 76 6.10 1.19 -2.67
CA VAL A 76 5.24 0.53 -1.68
C VAL A 76 5.95 -0.61 -0.95
N VAL A 77 6.79 -1.38 -1.63
CA VAL A 77 7.44 -2.57 -1.05
C VAL A 77 8.79 -2.21 -0.40
N ILE A 78 9.51 -1.24 -0.96
CA ILE A 78 10.88 -0.91 -0.50
C ILE A 78 10.91 0.46 0.18
N GLY A 79 10.57 1.51 -0.55
CA GLY A 79 10.79 2.90 -0.15
C GLY A 79 9.99 3.31 1.08
N PHE A 80 8.67 3.24 1.01
CA PHE A 80 7.80 3.58 2.15
C PHE A 80 8.14 2.75 3.39
N PRO A 81 8.17 1.41 3.32
CA PRO A 81 8.62 0.53 4.40
C PRO A 81 9.92 0.94 5.10
N LEU A 82 10.97 1.20 4.31
CA LEU A 82 12.29 1.51 4.81
C LEU A 82 12.33 2.90 5.44
N LEU A 83 11.81 3.91 4.73
CA LEU A 83 11.83 5.29 5.20
C LEU A 83 10.95 5.47 6.44
N THR A 84 9.81 4.78 6.52
CA THR A 84 8.99 4.76 7.73
C THR A 84 9.70 4.06 8.89
N ALA A 85 10.39 2.94 8.65
CA ALA A 85 11.15 2.26 9.70
C ALA A 85 12.29 3.14 10.24
N LEU A 86 12.96 3.91 9.37
CA LEU A 86 13.97 4.91 9.74
C LEU A 86 13.33 6.10 10.49
N ALA A 87 12.22 6.65 9.99
CA ALA A 87 11.50 7.75 10.63
C ALA A 87 11.08 7.38 12.06
N LEU A 88 10.57 6.16 12.26
CA LEU A 88 10.16 5.65 13.56
C LEU A 88 11.31 5.42 14.55
N GLN A 89 12.58 5.62 14.15
CA GLN A 89 13.68 5.73 15.10
C GLN A 89 13.75 7.13 15.75
N HIS A 90 13.20 8.15 15.08
CA HIS A 90 13.27 9.56 15.47
C HIS A 90 11.95 10.13 15.98
N ILE A 91 10.82 9.64 15.47
CA ILE A 91 9.48 10.11 15.82
C ILE A 91 8.59 8.97 16.32
N THR A 92 7.51 9.33 17.00
CA THR A 92 6.54 8.35 17.52
C THR A 92 5.62 7.82 16.42
N SER A 93 5.04 6.65 16.64
CA SER A 93 3.99 6.11 15.76
C SER A 93 2.79 7.05 15.68
N ALA A 94 2.41 7.70 16.80
CA ALA A 94 1.30 8.66 16.83
C ALA A 94 1.56 9.86 15.91
N HIS A 95 2.76 10.45 15.99
CA HIS A 95 3.15 11.56 15.11
C HIS A 95 3.18 11.12 13.62
N SER A 96 3.72 9.92 13.36
CA SER A 96 3.77 9.35 12.02
C SER A 96 2.38 9.10 11.42
N ILE A 97 1.42 8.61 12.21
CA ILE A 97 0.03 8.38 11.77
C ILE A 97 -0.61 9.69 11.30
N VAL A 98 -0.35 10.80 12.00
CA VAL A 98 -0.88 12.11 11.60
C VAL A 98 -0.31 12.53 10.25
N LEU A 99 1.00 12.36 10.03
CA LEU A 99 1.64 12.65 8.74
C LEU A 99 1.09 11.78 7.60
N ILE A 100 0.70 10.52 7.84
CA ILE A 100 0.04 9.68 6.83
C ILE A 100 -1.24 10.33 6.28
N GLY A 101 -1.87 11.25 7.02
CA GLY A 101 -2.98 12.06 6.52
C GLY A 101 -2.67 12.85 5.24
N LEU A 102 -1.39 13.05 4.90
CA LEU A 102 -0.93 13.68 3.65
C LEU A 102 -0.97 12.72 2.43
N LEU A 103 -1.06 11.41 2.67
CA LEU A 103 -0.99 10.39 1.62
C LEU A 103 -2.08 10.50 0.54
N PRO A 104 -3.36 10.81 0.87
CA PRO A 104 -4.40 11.02 -0.15
C PRO A 104 -4.06 12.16 -1.10
N LEU A 105 -3.52 13.28 -0.58
CA LEU A 105 -3.10 14.42 -1.40
C LEU A 105 -1.93 14.03 -2.29
N ALA A 106 -0.90 13.36 -1.74
CA ALA A 106 0.24 12.88 -2.52
C ALA A 106 -0.18 11.92 -3.64
N THR A 107 -1.05 10.95 -3.32
CA THR A 107 -1.58 9.99 -4.29
C THR A 107 -2.36 10.68 -5.41
N ALA A 108 -3.18 11.68 -5.07
CA ALA A 108 -3.94 12.44 -6.07
C ALA A 108 -3.03 13.27 -6.99
N ILE A 109 -2.00 13.93 -6.44
CA ILE A 109 -1.01 14.68 -7.24
C ILE A 109 -0.36 13.73 -8.27
N PHE A 110 0.13 12.57 -7.84
CA PHE A 110 0.71 11.60 -8.77
C PHE A 110 -0.32 10.97 -9.71
N GLY A 111 -1.58 10.81 -9.28
CA GLY A 111 -2.70 10.38 -10.12
C GLY A 111 -2.96 11.34 -11.29
N VAL A 112 -2.85 12.65 -11.07
CA VAL A 112 -2.92 13.64 -12.15
C VAL A 112 -1.68 13.59 -13.04
N LEU A 113 -0.48 13.59 -12.44
CA LEU A 113 0.79 13.67 -13.18
C LEU A 113 1.07 12.44 -14.05
N ARG A 114 0.67 11.25 -13.61
CA ARG A 114 0.99 9.96 -14.26
C ARG A 114 -0.23 9.31 -14.89
N GLY A 115 -1.36 9.34 -14.19
CA GLY A 115 -2.59 8.63 -14.59
C GLY A 115 -3.55 9.46 -15.44
N GLY A 116 -3.31 10.77 -15.58
CA GLY A 116 -4.23 11.69 -16.27
C GLY A 116 -5.58 11.81 -15.57
N GLU A 117 -5.67 11.41 -14.29
CA GLU A 117 -6.89 11.50 -13.53
C GLU A 117 -7.25 12.98 -13.31
N ARG A 118 -8.56 13.28 -13.24
CA ARG A 118 -9.06 14.65 -13.04
C ARG A 118 -9.94 14.70 -11.80
N PRO A 119 -9.34 14.79 -10.59
CA PRO A 119 -10.10 14.90 -9.35
C PRO A 119 -10.98 16.15 -9.37
N ARG A 120 -12.18 16.05 -8.78
CA ARG A 120 -13.11 17.19 -8.70
C ARG A 120 -12.49 18.34 -7.89
N PRO A 121 -12.78 19.61 -8.19
CA PRO A 121 -12.27 20.75 -7.43
C PRO A 121 -12.55 20.66 -5.92
N ALA A 122 -13.71 20.12 -5.53
CA ALA A 122 -14.04 19.88 -4.13
C ALA A 122 -13.05 18.94 -3.42
N PHE A 123 -12.56 17.90 -4.10
CA PHE A 123 -11.55 16.99 -3.54
C PHE A 123 -10.25 17.75 -3.21
N TRP A 124 -9.81 18.64 -4.10
CA TRP A 124 -8.63 19.47 -3.86
C TRP A 124 -8.81 20.37 -2.66
N LEU A 125 -9.97 21.05 -2.55
CA LEU A 125 -10.26 21.91 -1.41
C LEU A 125 -10.21 21.16 -0.08
N PHE A 126 -10.92 20.02 0.03
CA PHE A 126 -10.92 19.25 1.27
C PHE A 126 -9.56 18.60 1.56
N SER A 127 -8.84 18.13 0.54
CA SER A 127 -7.51 17.52 0.72
C SER A 127 -6.45 18.53 1.12
N THR A 128 -6.49 19.75 0.58
CA THR A 128 -5.57 20.83 0.98
C THR A 128 -5.88 21.32 2.38
N ILE A 129 -7.16 21.54 2.72
CA ILE A 129 -7.56 21.90 4.09
C ILE A 129 -7.09 20.83 5.08
N GLY A 130 -7.39 19.55 4.82
CA GLY A 130 -6.96 18.45 5.69
C GLY A 130 -5.44 18.38 5.83
N SER A 131 -4.70 18.56 4.72
CA SER A 131 -3.24 18.57 4.75
C SER A 131 -2.66 19.75 5.53
N LEU A 132 -3.27 20.94 5.42
CA LEU A 132 -2.92 22.10 6.22
C LEU A 132 -3.22 21.89 7.71
N SER A 133 -4.33 21.24 8.05
CA SER A 133 -4.63 20.86 9.44
C SER A 133 -3.60 19.88 10.00
N VAL A 134 -3.20 18.87 9.23
CA VAL A 134 -2.13 17.92 9.59
C VAL A 134 -0.80 18.65 9.81
N ALA A 135 -0.43 19.54 8.89
CA ALA A 135 0.78 20.34 9.03
C ALA A 135 0.73 21.26 10.26
N GLY A 136 -0.40 21.93 10.50
CA GLY A 136 -0.62 22.78 11.68
C GLY A 136 -0.52 22.00 12.99
N PHE A 137 -1.13 20.81 13.06
CA PHE A 137 -1.02 19.93 14.22
C PHE A 137 0.41 19.44 14.45
N ALA A 138 1.13 19.07 13.39
CA ALA A 138 2.53 18.65 13.50
C ALA A 138 3.41 19.78 14.05
N LEU A 139 3.19 21.02 13.60
CA LEU A 139 3.91 22.21 14.07
C LEU A 139 3.57 22.60 15.51
N SER A 140 2.37 22.29 16.01
CA SER A 140 1.99 22.58 17.41
C SER A 140 2.63 21.63 18.43
N GLN A 141 3.19 20.49 17.98
CA GLN A 141 3.77 19.48 18.85
C GLN A 141 5.28 19.72 19.09
N SER A 142 5.60 20.65 20.00
CA SER A 142 6.97 21.11 20.28
C SER A 142 7.91 20.07 20.92
N GLY A 143 7.42 18.92 21.42
CA GLY A 143 8.24 17.92 22.13
C GLY A 143 8.54 16.62 21.37
N SER A 144 7.89 16.38 20.22
CA SER A 144 8.04 15.12 19.45
C SER A 144 8.52 15.32 18.01
N ALA A 145 8.84 16.55 17.63
CA ALA A 145 9.25 16.92 16.28
C ALA A 145 10.75 16.65 16.10
N SER A 146 11.09 15.67 15.25
CA SER A 146 12.44 15.50 14.74
C SER A 146 12.39 15.80 13.25
N LEU A 147 13.05 16.89 12.83
CA LEU A 147 13.09 17.29 11.42
C LEU A 147 13.55 16.14 10.52
N THR A 148 14.52 15.35 10.96
CA THR A 148 14.97 14.15 10.24
C THR A 148 13.86 13.11 10.10
N GLY A 149 13.14 12.81 11.19
CA GLY A 149 12.01 11.87 11.16
C GLY A 149 10.87 12.37 10.27
N ASP A 150 10.57 13.67 10.32
CA ASP A 150 9.51 14.29 9.52
C ASP A 150 9.84 14.26 8.03
N LEU A 151 11.09 14.61 7.65
CA LEU A 151 11.55 14.54 6.27
C LEU A 151 11.55 13.11 5.72
N LEU A 152 11.99 12.14 6.53
CA LEU A 152 11.93 10.72 6.17
C LEU A 152 10.48 10.27 5.95
N MET A 153 9.56 10.69 6.82
CA MET A 153 8.15 10.31 6.71
C MET A 153 7.47 10.97 5.51
N VAL A 154 7.74 12.25 5.25
CA VAL A 154 7.25 12.95 4.05
C VAL A 154 7.78 12.29 2.79
N ALA A 155 9.07 11.95 2.74
CA ALA A 155 9.66 11.21 1.61
C ALA A 155 8.99 9.83 1.44
N ALA A 156 8.72 9.11 2.54
CA ALA A 156 7.99 7.85 2.53
C ALA A 156 6.59 8.02 1.91
N ILE A 157 5.85 9.05 2.32
CA ILE A 157 4.50 9.36 1.83
C ILE A 157 4.50 9.69 0.34
N LEU A 158 5.48 10.46 -0.14
CA LEU A 158 5.60 10.78 -1.56
C LEU A 158 5.88 9.54 -2.41
N LEU A 159 6.81 8.69 -1.98
CA LEU A 159 7.09 7.42 -2.67
C LEU A 159 5.88 6.47 -2.64
N CYS A 160 5.19 6.39 -1.51
CA CYS A 160 3.98 5.59 -1.37
C CYS A 160 2.86 6.11 -2.28
N GLY A 161 2.64 7.42 -2.31
CA GLY A 161 1.64 8.06 -3.16
C GLY A 161 1.88 7.82 -4.64
N LEU A 162 3.15 7.88 -5.08
CA LEU A 162 3.53 7.52 -6.45
C LEU A 162 3.22 6.04 -6.75
N GLY A 163 3.63 5.13 -5.85
CA GLY A 163 3.34 3.71 -6.00
C GLY A 163 1.85 3.38 -5.97
N TYR A 164 1.05 4.11 -5.19
CA TYR A 164 -0.41 3.95 -5.15
C TYR A 164 -1.08 4.45 -6.42
N ALA A 165 -0.66 5.59 -6.97
CA ALA A 165 -1.19 6.11 -8.23
C ALA A 165 -0.93 5.15 -9.40
N GLU A 166 0.31 4.62 -9.49
CA GLU A 166 0.66 3.60 -10.48
C GLU A 166 -0.09 2.28 -10.26
N GLY A 167 -0.13 1.82 -9.01
CA GLY A 167 -0.82 0.59 -8.64
C GLY A 167 -2.31 0.65 -8.90
N ALA A 168 -2.95 1.80 -8.67
CA ALA A 168 -4.36 2.03 -8.99
C ALA A 168 -4.59 1.89 -10.49
N THR A 169 -3.74 2.50 -11.32
CA THR A 169 -3.83 2.38 -12.78
C THR A 169 -3.64 0.94 -13.25
N LEU A 170 -2.64 0.24 -12.70
CA LEU A 170 -2.33 -1.14 -13.08
C LEU A 170 -3.40 -2.13 -12.59
N SER A 171 -4.01 -1.87 -11.42
CA SER A 171 -5.03 -2.73 -10.83
C SER A 171 -6.31 -2.80 -11.66
N ARG A 172 -6.62 -1.77 -12.47
CA ARG A 172 -7.73 -1.80 -13.43
C ARG A 172 -7.55 -2.86 -14.52
N ARG A 173 -6.30 -3.24 -14.83
CA ARG A 173 -5.95 -4.23 -15.87
C ARG A 173 -5.59 -5.59 -15.28
N LEU A 174 -4.77 -5.60 -14.22
CA LEU A 174 -4.24 -6.83 -13.63
C LEU A 174 -5.00 -7.31 -12.40
N GLY A 175 -5.82 -6.48 -11.74
CA GLY A 175 -6.40 -6.79 -10.43
C GLY A 175 -5.48 -6.40 -9.27
N GLY A 176 -6.06 -5.82 -8.22
CA GLY A 176 -5.31 -5.21 -7.11
C GLY A 176 -4.35 -6.13 -6.35
N TRP A 177 -4.82 -7.31 -5.96
CA TRP A 177 -3.98 -8.28 -5.25
C TRP A 177 -2.86 -8.85 -6.14
N GLN A 178 -3.06 -8.88 -7.46
CA GLN A 178 -2.06 -9.34 -8.43
C GLN A 178 -0.97 -8.29 -8.60
N VAL A 179 -1.32 -7.00 -8.63
CA VAL A 179 -0.34 -5.90 -8.67
C VAL A 179 0.63 -6.00 -7.50
N ILE A 180 0.13 -6.09 -6.26
CA ILE A 180 1.02 -6.17 -5.09
C ILE A 180 1.82 -7.47 -5.07
N SER A 181 1.21 -8.61 -5.44
CA SER A 181 1.91 -9.90 -5.47
C SER A 181 3.05 -9.91 -6.49
N TRP A 182 2.82 -9.37 -7.69
CA TRP A 182 3.87 -9.25 -8.71
C TRP A 182 4.94 -8.22 -8.34
N ALA A 183 4.58 -7.10 -7.70
CA ALA A 183 5.54 -6.13 -7.19
C ALA A 183 6.45 -6.74 -6.10
N LEU A 184 5.87 -7.55 -5.20
CA LEU A 184 6.61 -8.30 -4.18
C LEU A 184 7.55 -9.33 -4.80
N VAL A 185 7.07 -10.11 -5.78
CA VAL A 185 7.91 -11.08 -6.52
C VAL A 185 9.03 -10.38 -7.27
N LEU A 186 8.78 -9.22 -7.87
CA LEU A 186 9.79 -8.42 -8.56
C LEU A 186 10.85 -7.89 -7.58
N ALA A 187 10.46 -7.48 -6.38
CA ALA A 187 11.38 -7.01 -5.34
C ALA A 187 12.16 -8.16 -4.66
N LEU A 188 11.65 -9.39 -4.72
CA LEU A 188 12.17 -10.54 -3.96
C LEU A 188 13.69 -10.76 -4.10
N PRO A 189 14.31 -10.76 -5.30
CA PRO A 189 15.74 -11.02 -5.42
C PRO A 189 16.59 -9.99 -4.67
N VAL A 190 16.25 -8.71 -4.82
CA VAL A 190 16.96 -7.60 -4.16
C VAL A 190 16.74 -7.66 -2.66
N MET A 191 15.48 -7.83 -2.22
CA MET A 191 15.17 -7.88 -0.79
C MET A 191 15.73 -9.12 -0.11
N ALA A 192 15.83 -10.26 -0.80
CA ALA A 192 16.48 -11.45 -0.27
C ALA A 192 17.98 -11.22 -0.05
N ILE A 193 18.68 -10.60 -1.01
CA ILE A 193 20.10 -10.24 -0.87
C ILE A 193 20.28 -9.30 0.33
N VAL A 194 19.44 -8.26 0.45
CA VAL A 194 19.51 -7.31 1.58
C VAL A 194 19.22 -8.02 2.91
N ALA A 195 18.22 -8.91 2.98
CA ALA A 195 17.89 -9.65 4.20
C ALA A 195 19.06 -10.53 4.65
N LEU A 196 19.71 -11.23 3.72
CA LEU A 196 20.86 -12.08 4.01
C LEU A 196 22.10 -11.25 4.39
N ALA A 197 22.31 -10.10 3.75
CA ALA A 197 23.42 -9.19 4.05
C ALA A 197 23.25 -8.45 5.39
N THR A 198 22.02 -8.33 5.91
CA THR A 198 21.71 -7.56 7.12
C THR A 198 21.20 -8.43 8.27
N LEU A 199 21.49 -9.74 8.24
CA LEU A 199 21.12 -10.67 9.32
C LEU A 199 21.59 -10.13 10.69
N PRO A 200 20.76 -10.28 11.74
CA PRO A 200 21.18 -9.87 13.08
C PRO A 200 22.36 -10.72 13.55
N GLY A 201 23.37 -10.07 14.13
CA GLY A 201 24.57 -10.74 14.65
C GLY A 201 24.30 -11.70 15.81
N ALA A 202 23.18 -11.51 16.52
CA ALA A 202 22.68 -12.43 17.54
C ALA A 202 21.15 -12.49 17.49
N TRP A 203 20.61 -13.71 17.60
CA TRP A 203 19.17 -13.96 17.65
C TRP A 203 18.64 -14.07 19.09
N SER A 204 19.54 -14.23 20.06
CA SER A 204 19.23 -14.26 21.49
C SER A 204 18.80 -12.88 21.96
N GLY A 205 17.67 -12.79 22.66
CA GLY A 205 17.16 -11.53 23.23
C GLY A 205 16.08 -10.82 22.40
N ILE A 206 15.73 -11.35 21.22
CA ILE A 206 14.62 -10.83 20.42
C ILE A 206 13.30 -11.35 21.00
N GLY A 207 12.60 -10.50 21.74
CA GLY A 207 11.35 -10.85 22.41
C GLY A 207 10.19 -11.15 21.46
N LEU A 208 9.21 -11.91 21.95
CA LEU A 208 7.98 -12.25 21.20
C LEU A 208 7.26 -11.04 20.57
N PRO A 209 7.17 -9.86 21.21
CA PRO A 209 6.51 -8.69 20.59
C PRO A 209 7.19 -8.23 19.29
N VAL A 210 8.52 -8.35 19.19
CA VAL A 210 9.28 -7.95 17.99
C VAL A 210 8.97 -8.91 16.83
N TRP A 211 8.92 -10.21 17.10
CA TRP A 211 8.52 -11.23 16.13
C TRP A 211 7.06 -11.10 15.70
N ALA A 212 6.15 -10.84 16.65
CA ALA A 212 4.76 -10.58 16.34
C ALA A 212 4.59 -9.32 15.47
N GLY A 213 5.39 -8.28 15.74
CA GLY A 213 5.47 -7.08 14.91
C GLY A 213 5.90 -7.41 13.49
N LEU A 214 6.99 -8.17 13.30
CA LEU A 214 7.45 -8.64 11.99
C LEU A 214 6.37 -9.45 11.27
N ALA A 215 5.74 -10.41 11.94
CA ALA A 215 4.68 -11.23 11.36
C ALA A 215 3.48 -10.37 10.91
N TYR A 216 3.07 -9.42 11.75
CA TYR A 216 1.97 -8.50 11.44
C TYR A 216 2.27 -7.67 10.20
N VAL A 217 3.43 -7.00 10.15
CA VAL A 217 3.79 -6.14 9.01
C VAL A 217 4.05 -6.92 7.73
N SER A 218 4.44 -8.19 7.83
CA SER A 218 4.69 -9.05 6.67
C SER A 218 3.41 -9.59 6.06
N VAL A 219 2.48 -10.08 6.89
CA VAL A 219 1.27 -10.74 6.38
C VAL A 219 0.16 -9.72 6.15
N PHE A 220 -0.14 -8.93 7.18
CA PHE A 220 -1.29 -8.05 7.16
C PHE A 220 -1.00 -6.76 6.39
N SER A 221 0.14 -6.11 6.65
CA SER A 221 0.43 -4.83 5.98
C SER A 221 0.88 -5.01 4.53
N MET A 222 1.69 -6.01 4.20
CA MET A 222 2.25 -6.16 2.84
C MET A 222 1.36 -6.96 1.88
N LEU A 223 0.46 -7.82 2.36
CA LEU A 223 -0.38 -8.65 1.50
C LEU A 223 -1.88 -8.41 1.77
N VAL A 224 -2.37 -8.82 2.93
CA VAL A 224 -3.82 -8.87 3.22
C VAL A 224 -4.46 -7.48 3.13
N GLY A 225 -3.83 -6.48 3.73
CA GLY A 225 -4.29 -5.09 3.69
C GLY A 225 -4.42 -4.57 2.27
N PHE A 226 -3.48 -4.91 1.37
CA PHE A 226 -3.53 -4.52 -0.03
C PHE A 226 -4.63 -5.22 -0.83
N VAL A 227 -4.95 -6.48 -0.51
CA VAL A 227 -6.09 -7.18 -1.12
C VAL A 227 -7.39 -6.42 -0.86
N PHE A 228 -7.62 -6.03 0.41
CA PHE A 228 -8.83 -5.30 0.79
C PHE A 228 -8.82 -3.84 0.33
N TRP A 229 -7.67 -3.18 0.39
CA TRP A 229 -7.49 -1.79 -0.04
C TRP A 229 -7.78 -1.60 -1.53
N TYR A 230 -7.16 -2.42 -2.39
CA TYR A 230 -7.43 -2.32 -3.82
C TYR A 230 -8.85 -2.78 -4.19
N ARG A 231 -9.44 -3.72 -3.42
CA ARG A 231 -10.86 -4.08 -3.60
C ARG A 231 -11.80 -2.94 -3.23
N GLY A 232 -11.52 -2.22 -2.14
CA GLY A 232 -12.24 -1.01 -1.76
C GLY A 232 -12.11 0.10 -2.79
N LEU A 233 -10.90 0.33 -3.33
CA LEU A 233 -10.65 1.31 -4.39
C LEU A 233 -11.38 0.97 -5.70
N ALA A 234 -11.45 -0.32 -6.09
CA ALA A 234 -12.13 -0.76 -7.30
C ALA A 234 -13.67 -0.73 -7.20
N LEU A 235 -14.22 -0.72 -5.98
CA LEU A 235 -15.67 -0.71 -5.70
C LEU A 235 -16.16 0.66 -5.18
N SER A 236 -15.28 1.67 -5.14
CA SER A 236 -15.63 2.99 -4.62
C SER A 236 -16.53 3.77 -5.60
N PRO A 237 -17.45 4.64 -5.12
CA PRO A 237 -18.35 5.42 -5.98
C PRO A 237 -17.65 6.36 -6.99
N VAL A 238 -16.35 6.61 -6.82
CA VAL A 238 -15.55 7.43 -7.74
C VAL A 238 -15.35 6.74 -9.09
N SER A 239 -15.30 5.40 -9.15
CA SER A 239 -15.28 4.64 -10.41
C SER A 239 -16.65 4.51 -11.08
N ASP A 240 -17.74 4.62 -10.32
CA ASP A 240 -19.11 4.55 -10.85
C ASP A 240 -19.48 5.76 -11.72
N ASN A 241 -18.71 6.86 -11.63
CA ASN A 241 -18.94 8.05 -12.45
C ASN A 241 -18.29 7.97 -13.85
N CYS A 242 -17.67 6.83 -14.20
CA CYS A 242 -17.03 6.57 -15.50
C CYS A 242 -17.78 5.57 -16.40
N SER A 243 -19.07 5.30 -16.17
CA SER A 243 -19.84 4.43 -17.07
C SER A 243 -21.30 4.86 -17.20
N CYS A 244 -21.54 5.83 -18.09
CA CYS A 244 -22.72 5.88 -18.96
C CYS A 244 -22.51 6.90 -20.09
N SER A 245 -21.62 6.58 -21.03
CA SER A 245 -21.74 7.06 -22.41
C SER A 245 -21.75 5.86 -23.34
N SER A 246 -22.91 5.20 -23.43
CA SER A 246 -23.15 4.16 -24.41
C SER A 246 -23.22 4.77 -25.81
N HIS A 247 -22.13 4.69 -26.57
CA HIS A 247 -22.23 4.63 -28.03
C HIS A 247 -22.09 3.17 -28.47
N SER A 248 -23.06 2.77 -29.28
CA SER A 248 -23.26 1.46 -29.90
C SER A 248 -22.05 0.96 -30.69
N SER A 249 -21.53 -0.22 -30.35
CA SER A 249 -21.10 -1.24 -31.32
C SER A 249 -20.64 -2.49 -30.57
N GLY A 250 -21.17 -3.65 -31.01
CA GLY A 250 -21.06 -4.91 -30.29
C GLY A 250 -19.66 -5.49 -30.29
N TRP A 251 -19.08 -5.61 -29.08
CA TRP A 251 -18.02 -6.57 -28.76
C TRP A 251 -18.21 -7.01 -27.29
N ARG A 252 -18.72 -8.24 -27.09
CA ARG A 252 -18.79 -8.86 -25.75
C ARG A 252 -17.45 -9.53 -25.46
N SER A 253 -16.65 -8.94 -24.58
CA SER A 253 -15.46 -9.58 -24.01
C SER A 253 -15.82 -10.48 -22.82
N PRO A 254 -15.11 -11.61 -22.56
CA PRO A 254 -15.57 -12.68 -21.65
C PRO A 254 -15.39 -12.40 -20.15
N ALA A 255 -15.07 -11.18 -19.73
CA ALA A 255 -14.66 -10.85 -18.36
C ALA A 255 -15.83 -10.54 -17.38
N CYS A 256 -17.01 -11.12 -17.62
CA CYS A 256 -18.20 -10.99 -16.75
C CYS A 256 -18.57 -12.27 -15.97
N CYS A 257 -17.73 -13.31 -15.99
CA CYS A 257 -18.09 -14.63 -15.43
C CYS A 257 -17.66 -14.91 -13.98
N TRP A 258 -17.47 -13.89 -13.13
CA TRP A 258 -17.21 -14.08 -11.68
C TRP A 258 -18.27 -13.44 -10.78
N ALA A 259 -19.53 -13.45 -11.21
CA ALA A 259 -20.68 -13.20 -10.34
C ALA A 259 -21.96 -13.79 -10.93
N SER A 260 -22.17 -15.10 -10.77
CA SER A 260 -23.51 -15.68 -10.80
C SER A 260 -23.67 -16.65 -9.62
N PRO A 261 -24.61 -16.41 -8.70
CA PRO A 261 -25.45 -17.49 -8.21
C PRO A 261 -26.49 -17.75 -9.31
N SER A 262 -26.51 -18.97 -9.83
CA SER A 262 -27.59 -19.46 -10.70
C SER A 262 -28.95 -19.22 -10.04
N PRO A 263 -29.95 -18.64 -10.74
CA PRO A 263 -31.34 -18.73 -10.32
C PRO A 263 -31.92 -20.05 -10.86
N GLY A 264 -32.50 -20.88 -10.00
CA GLY A 264 -33.21 -22.06 -10.48
C GLY A 264 -33.72 -23.01 -9.42
N ARG A 265 -34.80 -22.60 -8.74
CA ARG A 265 -36.11 -23.28 -8.58
C ARG A 265 -36.72 -22.97 -7.23
#